data_AF-G0V865-F1
#
_entry.id   AF-G0V865-F1
#
_cell.length_a   1.000
_cell.length_b   1.000
_cell.length_c   1.000
_cell.angle_alpha   90.00
_cell.angle_beta   90.00
_cell.angle_gamma   90.00
#
_symmetry.space_group_name_H-M   'P 1'
#
loop_
_entity.id
_entity.type
_entity.pdbx_description
1 polymer ?
#
loop_
_entity_poly.entity_id
_entity_poly.type
_entity_poly.pdbx_seq_one_letter_code
_entity_poly.pdbx_strand_id
1 'polypeptide(L)'
;MAKKGQNENLTERQAVNPLFGQAPAFAVQNSLVDPAVVRYLQDVRKEALRTTVVSIKPQKRARPVVTASMYDDDDDELPTLTARKKGRNSAYEFPDQLIYFDRNMNDWIKWFECTKNIVQEKAYEFTGYDDNTLNILLCQLKQYMETKSKDEDKLSSLIGIISDECIETTDSSDHSLEIDETWAETMCEKLQSRAIKNISEIKDCVLETPMEPYGFKAWYKYLISNVPVHTCFVTMINDRNVWILIQYFQQGLLEEIYKRGKNASVLEEWLLEIMIHLPVNITAEYTSTLRDLGKKCQVLIKRQIESSSAKTLLRLPKELEELDIKAPQQNVSIFELVLSIIAKIYGQRDLIDWKSTLI
;
A
#
# COMPACT_ATOMS: atom_id res chain seq x y z
N MET A 1 24.77 -20.72 63.30
CA MET A 1 26.17 -21.09 63.03
C MET A 1 26.25 -21.75 61.68
N ALA A 2 27.16 -21.27 60.84
CA ALA A 2 27.38 -21.65 59.45
C ALA A 2 28.20 -22.94 59.28
N LYS A 3 28.04 -23.59 58.11
CA LYS A 3 29.02 -24.26 57.21
C LYS A 3 28.20 -25.18 56.27
N LYS A 4 27.88 -24.83 55.01
CA LYS A 4 28.66 -24.55 53.79
C LYS A 4 29.55 -25.72 53.34
N GLY A 5 29.22 -26.26 52.16
CA GLY A 5 29.94 -27.25 51.33
C GLY A 5 28.96 -27.79 50.28
N GLN A 6 28.63 -27.08 49.20
CA GLN A 6 29.38 -26.97 47.92
C GLN A 6 29.85 -28.32 47.36
N ASN A 7 29.15 -28.82 46.34
CA ASN A 7 29.65 -29.31 45.03
C ASN A 7 28.51 -30.09 44.33
N GLU A 8 28.18 -29.96 43.05
CA GLU A 8 28.63 -29.14 41.93
C GLU A 8 27.54 -29.33 40.86
N ASN A 9 26.78 -28.29 40.53
CA ASN A 9 26.00 -28.27 39.28
C ASN A 9 27.01 -28.10 38.15
N LEU A 10 27.50 -29.19 37.58
CA LEU A 10 28.27 -29.18 36.34
C LEU A 10 27.32 -28.86 35.19
N THR A 11 27.01 -27.56 35.03
CA THR A 11 26.45 -27.05 33.80
C THR A 11 27.57 -27.07 32.75
N GLU A 12 27.75 -28.21 32.08
CA GLU A 12 28.65 -28.33 30.94
C GLU A 12 28.24 -27.30 29.87
N ARG A 13 29.03 -26.23 29.75
CA ARG A 13 28.79 -25.18 28.77
C ARG A 13 29.09 -25.73 27.39
N GLN A 14 28.05 -25.82 26.55
CA GLN A 14 28.22 -26.20 25.15
C GLN A 14 29.00 -25.12 24.40
N ALA A 15 30.05 -25.50 23.69
CA ALA A 15 30.79 -24.60 22.83
C ALA A 15 29.91 -24.13 21.67
N VAL A 16 29.90 -22.82 21.42
CA VAL A 16 29.22 -22.21 20.27
C VAL A 16 29.82 -22.76 18.98
N ASN A 17 28.97 -23.19 18.05
CA ASN A 17 29.45 -23.74 16.79
C ASN A 17 30.05 -22.60 15.94
N PRO A 18 31.36 -22.64 15.60
CA PRO A 18 32.02 -21.56 14.87
C PRO A 18 31.50 -21.37 13.44
N LEU A 19 30.78 -22.35 12.87
CA LEU A 19 30.22 -22.25 11.52
C LEU A 19 28.85 -21.55 11.47
N PHE A 20 28.09 -21.58 12.57
CA PHE A 20 26.71 -21.06 12.61
C PHE A 20 26.49 -19.98 13.67
N GLY A 21 27.50 -19.67 14.50
CA GLY A 21 27.44 -18.60 15.51
C GLY A 21 26.44 -18.82 16.64
N GLN A 22 25.83 -20.01 16.74
CA GLN A 22 24.81 -20.35 17.71
C GLN A 22 25.24 -21.55 18.58
N ALA A 23 24.79 -21.55 19.83
CA ALA A 23 24.89 -22.72 20.70
C ALA A 23 23.99 -23.84 20.16
N PRO A 24 24.45 -25.11 20.15
CA PRO A 24 23.61 -26.21 19.70
C PRO A 24 22.33 -26.33 20.52
N ALA A 25 21.19 -26.59 19.86
CA ALA A 25 19.91 -26.80 20.55
C ALA A 25 19.88 -28.08 21.41
N PHE A 26 20.77 -29.05 21.12
CA PHE A 26 20.84 -30.34 21.82
C PHE A 26 22.23 -30.57 22.42
N ALA A 27 22.27 -30.94 23.70
CA ALA A 27 23.48 -31.25 24.47
C ALA A 27 24.02 -32.65 24.14
N VAL A 28 24.52 -32.86 22.93
CA VAL A 28 24.98 -34.19 22.46
C VAL A 28 26.19 -34.74 23.26
N GLN A 29 26.85 -33.89 24.04
CA GLN A 29 28.04 -34.22 24.84
C GLN A 29 27.71 -34.60 26.30
N ASN A 30 26.45 -34.48 26.73
CA ASN A 30 26.06 -34.80 28.10
C ASN A 30 26.05 -36.32 28.31
N SER A 31 26.70 -36.79 29.37
CA SER A 31 26.80 -38.20 29.77
C SER A 31 25.45 -38.91 30.01
N LEU A 32 24.36 -38.15 30.18
CA LEU A 32 23.01 -38.66 30.37
C LEU A 32 22.23 -38.89 29.06
N VAL A 33 22.82 -38.58 27.90
CA VAL A 33 22.15 -38.74 26.60
C VAL A 33 22.41 -40.15 26.05
N ASP A 34 21.33 -40.81 25.61
CA ASP A 34 21.40 -42.14 25.02
C ASP A 34 22.39 -42.19 23.84
N PRO A 35 23.43 -43.05 23.88
CA PRO A 35 24.40 -43.22 22.80
C PRO A 35 23.79 -43.53 21.43
N ALA A 36 22.62 -44.17 21.38
CA ALA A 36 21.92 -44.46 20.13
C ALA A 36 21.40 -43.19 19.45
N VAL A 37 20.91 -42.22 20.23
CA VAL A 37 20.42 -40.92 19.75
C VAL A 37 21.58 -40.06 19.24
N VAL A 38 22.71 -40.08 19.95
CA VAL A 38 23.94 -39.40 19.51
C VAL A 38 24.38 -39.91 18.13
N ARG A 39 24.36 -41.23 17.93
CA ARG A 39 24.74 -41.87 16.67
C ARG A 39 23.78 -41.49 15.54
N TYR A 40 22.48 -41.52 15.79
CA TYR A 40 21.48 -41.11 14.81
C TYR A 40 21.68 -39.65 14.36
N LEU A 41 21.87 -38.72 15.30
CA LEU A 41 22.10 -37.31 14.97
C LEU A 41 23.41 -37.08 14.20
N GLN A 42 24.46 -37.86 14.50
CA GLN A 42 25.70 -37.83 13.72
C GLN A 42 25.51 -38.35 12.29
N ASP A 43 24.69 -39.39 12.10
CA ASP A 43 24.38 -39.95 10.80
C ASP A 43 23.53 -38.99 9.96
N VAL A 44 22.49 -38.39 10.56
CA VAL A 44 21.70 -37.30 9.92
C VAL A 44 22.59 -36.13 9.54
N ARG A 45 23.54 -35.72 10.40
CA ARG A 45 24.49 -34.65 10.08
C ARG A 45 25.40 -35.02 8.91
N LYS A 46 25.92 -36.25 8.87
CA LYS A 46 26.75 -36.74 7.75
C LYS A 46 25.94 -36.79 6.45
N GLU A 47 24.68 -37.18 6.53
CA GLU A 47 23.77 -37.22 5.37
C GLU A 47 23.44 -35.81 4.87
N ALA A 48 23.16 -34.87 5.77
CA ALA A 48 22.94 -33.45 5.44
C ALA A 48 24.17 -32.82 4.78
N LEU A 49 25.38 -33.08 5.30
CA LEU A 49 26.64 -32.59 4.71
C LEU A 49 26.93 -33.23 3.35
N ARG A 50 26.52 -34.49 3.13
CA ARG A 50 26.64 -35.15 1.82
C ARG A 50 25.63 -34.63 0.80
N THR A 51 24.46 -34.16 1.23
CA THR A 51 23.40 -33.65 0.35
C THR A 51 23.55 -32.17 -0.01
N THR A 52 24.43 -31.40 0.65
CA THR A 52 24.63 -29.97 0.34
C THR A 52 25.47 -29.71 -0.92
N VAL A 53 26.03 -30.73 -1.57
CA VAL A 53 26.71 -30.60 -2.88
C VAL A 53 26.30 -31.75 -3.79
N VAL A 54 25.10 -31.67 -4.37
CA VAL A 54 24.76 -32.48 -5.54
C VAL A 54 24.93 -31.62 -6.79
N SER A 55 26.11 -31.75 -7.40
CA SER A 55 26.32 -31.48 -8.81
C SER A 55 25.32 -32.35 -9.60
N ILE A 56 24.30 -31.72 -10.17
CA ILE A 56 23.28 -32.40 -10.97
C ILE A 56 23.93 -32.82 -12.28
N LYS A 57 24.26 -34.12 -12.41
CA LYS A 57 24.48 -34.72 -13.72
C LYS A 57 23.13 -34.81 -14.46
N PRO A 58 23.02 -34.34 -15.70
CA PRO A 58 21.75 -34.34 -16.41
C PRO A 58 21.41 -35.77 -16.84
N GLN A 59 20.48 -36.42 -16.14
CA GLN A 59 19.83 -37.64 -16.62
C GLN A 59 18.42 -37.32 -17.11
N LYS A 60 18.23 -37.44 -18.43
CA LYS A 60 16.92 -37.49 -19.08
C LYS A 60 16.15 -38.71 -18.56
N ARG A 61 15.11 -38.50 -17.74
CA ARG A 61 14.03 -39.49 -17.54
C ARG A 61 12.70 -38.77 -17.39
N ALA A 62 11.80 -39.04 -18.34
CA ALA A 62 10.40 -38.68 -18.28
C ALA A 62 9.73 -39.32 -17.07
N ARG A 63 8.90 -38.57 -16.34
CA ARG A 63 7.95 -39.10 -15.36
C ARG A 63 6.53 -38.81 -15.84
N PRO A 64 5.60 -39.78 -15.73
CA PRO A 64 4.18 -39.52 -15.93
C PRO A 64 3.65 -38.71 -14.74
N VAL A 65 2.79 -37.73 -15.04
CA VAL A 65 2.07 -36.92 -14.07
C VAL A 65 0.96 -37.77 -13.46
N VAL A 66 1.01 -38.00 -12.15
CA VAL A 66 -0.13 -38.47 -11.36
C VAL A 66 -0.62 -37.26 -10.56
N THR A 67 -1.77 -36.72 -10.96
CA THR A 67 -2.53 -35.73 -10.21
C THR A 67 -3.32 -36.44 -9.12
N ALA A 68 -2.92 -36.28 -7.87
CA ALA A 68 -3.78 -36.54 -6.72
C ALA A 68 -4.32 -35.19 -6.23
N SER A 69 -5.50 -34.82 -6.71
CA SER A 69 -6.36 -33.80 -6.09
C SER A 69 -7.17 -34.49 -4.99
N MET A 70 -7.14 -33.97 -3.77
CA MET A 70 -7.90 -34.50 -2.62
C MET A 70 -8.71 -33.44 -1.88
N TYR A 71 -8.89 -32.26 -2.48
CA TYR A 71 -9.82 -31.25 -1.99
C TYR A 71 -10.58 -30.71 -3.21
N ASP A 72 -11.77 -31.26 -3.40
CA ASP A 72 -12.89 -30.67 -4.14
C ASP A 72 -13.50 -29.54 -3.29
N ASP A 73 -14.18 -28.61 -3.98
CA ASP A 73 -14.98 -27.49 -3.47
C ASP A 73 -14.26 -26.12 -3.48
N ASP A 74 -14.11 -25.55 -4.68
CA ASP A 74 -14.91 -24.39 -5.11
C ASP A 74 -14.52 -24.02 -6.56
N ASP A 75 -15.31 -24.54 -7.51
CA ASP A 75 -15.27 -24.18 -8.93
C ASP A 75 -15.79 -22.75 -9.12
N ASP A 76 -14.90 -21.81 -9.45
CA ASP A 76 -15.22 -20.64 -10.26
C ASP A 76 -14.39 -20.71 -11.56
N GLU A 77 -15.11 -21.08 -12.62
CA GLU A 77 -14.75 -21.30 -14.03
C GLU A 77 -13.51 -20.54 -14.57
N LEU A 78 -12.42 -21.29 -14.84
CA LEU A 78 -11.41 -20.91 -15.82
C LEU A 78 -11.87 -21.38 -17.22
N PRO A 79 -12.04 -20.50 -18.23
CA PRO A 79 -12.42 -20.95 -19.56
C PRO A 79 -11.21 -21.62 -20.24
N THR A 80 -11.23 -22.96 -20.28
CA THR A 80 -10.38 -23.76 -21.17
C THR A 80 -10.78 -23.54 -22.63
N LEU A 81 -10.08 -22.64 -23.32
CA LEU A 81 -10.24 -22.44 -24.76
C LEU A 81 -9.14 -23.19 -25.54
N THR A 82 -9.60 -24.27 -26.17
CA THR A 82 -9.06 -24.99 -27.32
C THR A 82 -7.84 -24.39 -28.04
N ALA A 83 -6.71 -25.10 -27.92
CA ALA A 83 -5.48 -24.87 -28.66
C ALA A 83 -5.68 -25.09 -30.18
N ARG A 84 -5.75 -24.01 -30.95
CA ARG A 84 -5.50 -24.02 -32.39
C ARG A 84 -3.99 -24.12 -32.63
N LYS A 85 -3.52 -25.32 -32.98
CA LYS A 85 -2.17 -25.56 -33.52
C LYS A 85 -1.88 -24.60 -34.70
N LYS A 86 -0.97 -23.65 -34.49
CA LYS A 86 -0.22 -22.99 -35.56
C LYS A 86 1.26 -22.93 -35.18
N GLY A 87 2.11 -23.42 -36.08
CA GLY A 87 3.50 -22.98 -36.25
C GLY A 87 4.50 -23.39 -35.17
N ARG A 88 5.09 -24.58 -35.32
CA ARG A 88 6.42 -24.87 -34.76
C ARG A 88 7.45 -23.99 -35.48
N ASN A 89 8.08 -23.09 -34.73
CA ASN A 89 9.32 -22.32 -34.96
C ASN A 89 9.11 -20.83 -34.63
N SER A 90 8.96 -20.51 -33.35
CA SER A 90 9.26 -19.19 -32.82
C SER A 90 10.27 -19.43 -31.71
N ALA A 91 11.52 -18.99 -31.91
CA ALA A 91 12.39 -18.70 -30.78
C ALA A 91 11.60 -17.74 -29.90
N TYR A 92 11.48 -18.01 -28.60
CA TYR A 92 10.72 -17.21 -27.63
C TYR A 92 10.99 -15.71 -27.83
N GLU A 93 10.17 -15.05 -28.66
CA GLU A 93 10.19 -13.61 -28.84
C GLU A 93 9.47 -13.06 -27.62
N PHE A 94 10.26 -12.48 -26.72
CA PHE A 94 9.73 -11.73 -25.60
C PHE A 94 8.80 -10.65 -26.14
N PRO A 95 7.57 -10.50 -25.63
CA PRO A 95 6.69 -9.41 -26.04
C PRO A 95 7.43 -8.07 -25.97
N ASP A 96 7.37 -7.27 -27.03
CA ASP A 96 8.06 -5.97 -27.10
C ASP A 96 7.73 -5.06 -25.92
N GLN A 97 6.51 -5.17 -25.35
CA GLN A 97 6.12 -4.43 -24.16
C GLN A 97 6.93 -4.81 -22.91
N LEU A 98 7.33 -6.08 -22.75
CA LEU A 98 8.16 -6.51 -21.62
C LEU A 98 9.62 -6.06 -21.78
N ILE A 99 10.12 -6.01 -23.02
CA ILE A 99 11.42 -5.42 -23.33
C ILE A 99 11.40 -3.92 -23.03
N TYR A 100 10.31 -3.23 -23.42
CA TYR A 100 10.09 -1.83 -23.09
C TYR A 100 10.04 -1.60 -21.58
N PHE A 101 9.32 -2.46 -20.85
CA PHE A 101 9.26 -2.42 -19.38
C PHE A 101 10.66 -2.47 -18.76
N ASP A 102 11.46 -3.48 -19.11
CA ASP A 102 12.79 -3.68 -18.53
C ASP A 102 13.75 -2.51 -18.82
N ARG A 103 13.66 -1.92 -20.02
CA ARG A 103 14.50 -0.78 -20.42
C ARG A 103 14.19 0.49 -19.64
N ASN A 104 12.92 0.79 -19.39
CA ASN A 104 12.50 2.06 -18.79
C ASN A 104 12.32 1.99 -17.26
N MET A 105 12.32 0.79 -16.67
CA MET A 105 12.11 0.58 -15.24
C MET A 105 13.01 1.44 -14.36
N ASN A 106 14.31 1.57 -14.67
CA ASN A 106 15.22 2.37 -13.84
C ASN A 106 14.88 3.87 -13.89
N ASP A 107 14.42 4.37 -15.05
CA ASP A 107 14.01 5.77 -15.19
C ASP A 107 12.72 6.04 -14.40
N TRP A 108 11.77 5.11 -14.41
CA TRP A 108 10.54 5.19 -13.62
C TRP A 108 10.80 5.17 -12.12
N ILE A 109 11.74 4.34 -11.66
CA ILE A 109 12.15 4.32 -10.24
C ILE A 109 12.81 5.63 -9.85
N LYS A 110 13.71 6.15 -10.69
CA LYS A 110 14.35 7.44 -10.42
C LYS A 110 13.33 8.58 -10.35
N TRP A 111 12.37 8.59 -11.27
CA TRP A 111 11.25 9.53 -11.22
C TRP A 111 10.48 9.39 -9.91
N PHE A 112 10.10 8.17 -9.53
CA PHE A 112 9.35 7.90 -8.30
C PHE A 112 10.08 8.33 -7.03
N GLU A 113 11.38 8.05 -6.92
CA GLU A 113 12.20 8.46 -5.78
C GLU A 113 12.31 9.99 -5.69
N CYS A 114 12.49 10.69 -6.81
CA CYS A 114 12.46 12.15 -6.85
C CYS A 114 11.09 12.69 -6.41
N THR A 115 10.00 12.16 -6.97
CA THR A 115 8.63 12.54 -6.61
C THR A 115 8.38 12.34 -5.13
N LYS A 116 8.75 11.16 -4.60
CA LYS A 116 8.61 10.83 -3.18
C LYS A 116 9.33 11.82 -2.27
N ASN A 117 10.58 12.16 -2.60
CA ASN A 117 11.34 13.12 -1.81
C ASN A 117 10.70 14.53 -1.87
N ILE A 118 10.24 14.96 -3.04
CA ILE A 118 9.59 16.28 -3.19
C ILE A 118 8.30 16.34 -2.37
N VAL A 119 7.45 15.32 -2.44
CA VAL A 119 6.21 15.27 -1.65
C VAL A 119 6.54 15.27 -0.16
N GLN A 120 7.49 14.45 0.29
CA GLN A 120 7.87 14.40 1.70
C GLN A 120 8.54 15.68 2.21
N GLU A 121 9.14 16.50 1.36
CA GLU A 121 9.81 17.76 1.76
C GLU A 121 8.94 19.01 1.58
N LYS A 122 8.05 19.02 0.59
CA LYS A 122 7.35 20.23 0.13
C LYS A 122 5.84 20.14 0.11
N ALA A 123 5.26 18.94 0.24
CA ALA A 123 3.82 18.83 0.25
C ALA A 123 3.24 19.51 1.49
N TYR A 124 2.01 19.97 1.36
CA TYR A 124 1.35 20.70 2.42
C TYR A 124 0.99 19.75 3.57
N GLU A 125 1.63 19.97 4.72
CA GLU A 125 1.23 19.36 5.98
C GLU A 125 0.21 20.26 6.67
N PHE A 126 -1.05 19.82 6.73
CA PHE A 126 -2.05 20.52 7.53
C PHE A 126 -1.72 20.37 9.03
N THR A 127 -1.20 21.43 9.63
CA THR A 127 -0.88 21.49 11.07
C THR A 127 -2.08 21.89 11.94
N GLY A 128 -3.28 21.97 11.37
CA GLY A 128 -4.46 22.52 12.03
C GLY A 128 -4.75 23.96 11.61
N TYR A 129 -5.95 24.44 11.94
CA TYR A 129 -6.30 25.84 11.81
C TYR A 129 -5.74 26.61 13.01
N ASP A 130 -4.96 27.67 12.76
CA ASP A 130 -4.72 28.67 13.79
C ASP A 130 -6.01 29.47 14.06
N ASP A 131 -6.08 30.16 15.20
CA ASP A 131 -7.28 30.90 15.59
C ASP A 131 -7.71 31.93 14.52
N ASN A 132 -6.75 32.50 13.79
CA ASN A 132 -7.01 33.49 12.76
C ASN A 132 -7.63 32.86 11.50
N THR A 133 -7.06 31.76 11.02
CA THR A 133 -7.55 30.99 9.86
C THR A 133 -8.90 30.38 10.15
N LEU A 134 -9.11 29.89 11.38
CA LEU A 134 -10.40 29.39 11.82
C LEU A 134 -11.45 30.50 11.82
N ASN A 135 -11.12 31.69 12.29
CA ASN A 135 -12.03 32.84 12.24
C ASN A 135 -12.33 33.25 10.79
N ILE A 136 -11.35 33.29 9.90
CA ILE A 136 -11.55 33.58 8.46
C ILE A 136 -12.50 32.55 7.83
N LEU A 137 -12.26 31.26 8.07
CA LEU A 137 -13.09 30.16 7.58
C LEU A 137 -14.53 30.25 8.11
N LEU A 138 -14.71 30.60 9.39
CA LEU A 138 -16.03 30.83 9.97
C LEU A 138 -16.75 32.03 9.34
N CYS A 139 -16.03 33.12 9.07
CA CYS A 139 -16.64 34.29 8.43
C CYS A 139 -16.96 34.01 6.93
N GLN A 140 -16.19 33.17 6.21
CA GLN A 140 -16.53 32.69 4.86
C GLN A 140 -17.73 31.73 4.87
N LEU A 141 -17.76 30.79 5.81
CA LEU A 141 -18.90 29.88 6.00
C LEU A 141 -20.18 30.68 6.31
N LYS A 142 -20.07 31.76 7.09
CA LYS A 142 -21.17 32.70 7.32
C LYS A 142 -21.64 33.36 6.03
N GLN A 143 -20.74 33.90 5.20
CA GLN A 143 -21.13 34.51 3.91
C GLN A 143 -21.82 33.49 2.99
N TYR A 144 -21.35 32.25 2.98
CA TYR A 144 -21.99 31.15 2.25
C TYR A 144 -23.39 30.84 2.79
N MET A 145 -23.54 30.72 4.12
CA MET A 145 -24.83 30.52 4.77
C MET A 145 -25.79 31.68 4.57
N GLU A 146 -25.34 32.94 4.61
CA GLU A 146 -26.18 34.13 4.34
C GLU A 146 -26.72 34.11 2.91
N THR A 147 -25.91 33.63 1.95
CA THR A 147 -26.31 33.48 0.55
C THR A 147 -27.37 32.38 0.37
N LYS A 148 -27.30 31.29 1.15
CA LYS A 148 -28.27 30.17 1.12
C LYS A 148 -29.47 30.30 2.07
N SER A 149 -29.37 31.08 3.15
CA SER A 149 -30.37 31.11 4.25
C SER A 149 -31.69 31.79 3.91
N LYS A 150 -31.85 32.30 2.68
CA LYS A 150 -33.12 32.90 2.24
C LYS A 150 -34.31 31.92 2.33
N ASP A 151 -34.08 30.62 2.52
CA ASP A 151 -35.11 29.58 2.59
C ASP A 151 -35.18 28.76 3.91
N GLU A 152 -34.29 28.94 4.92
CA GLU A 152 -34.29 28.06 6.13
C GLU A 152 -34.04 28.77 7.49
N ASP A 153 -35.05 28.73 8.38
CA ASP A 153 -35.03 29.31 9.74
C ASP A 153 -33.88 28.82 10.64
N LYS A 154 -33.39 27.58 10.44
CA LYS A 154 -32.31 26.99 11.25
C LYS A 154 -30.91 27.54 10.90
N LEU A 155 -30.71 28.02 9.67
CA LEU A 155 -29.46 28.67 9.28
C LEU A 155 -29.35 30.06 9.91
N SER A 156 -30.48 30.76 10.07
CA SER A 156 -30.56 32.07 10.72
C SER A 156 -30.07 32.05 12.17
N SER A 157 -30.35 30.97 12.92
CA SER A 157 -29.83 30.82 14.29
C SER A 157 -28.31 30.58 14.33
N LEU A 158 -27.76 29.85 13.35
CA LEU A 158 -26.32 29.60 13.26
C LEU A 158 -25.55 30.85 12.82
N ILE A 159 -26.12 31.65 11.90
CA ILE A 159 -25.57 32.94 11.47
C ILE A 159 -25.48 33.92 12.66
N GLY A 160 -26.51 33.95 13.53
CA GLY A 160 -26.51 34.79 14.73
C GLY A 160 -25.43 34.40 15.75
N ILE A 161 -25.15 33.11 15.92
CA ILE A 161 -24.08 32.64 16.81
C ILE A 161 -22.69 33.06 16.29
N ILE A 162 -22.49 33.08 14.98
CA ILE A 162 -21.21 33.48 14.38
C ILE A 162 -21.06 35.02 14.40
N SER A 163 -22.15 35.79 14.37
CA SER A 163 -22.09 37.25 14.39
C SER A 163 -21.64 37.87 15.72
N ASP A 164 -21.80 37.17 16.84
CA ASP A 164 -21.43 37.70 18.17
C ASP A 164 -19.91 37.67 18.44
N GLU A 165 -19.13 36.92 17.65
CA GLU A 165 -17.68 36.74 17.87
C GLU A 165 -16.78 36.89 16.62
N CYS A 166 -17.30 36.97 15.38
CA CYS A 166 -16.47 37.38 14.21
C CYS A 166 -16.05 38.84 14.43
N ILE A 167 -14.95 39.06 15.15
CA ILE A 167 -14.21 40.31 15.16
C ILE A 167 -13.95 40.65 13.70
N GLU A 168 -14.30 41.87 13.28
CA GLU A 168 -14.00 42.43 11.98
C GLU A 168 -12.50 42.27 11.70
N THR A 169 -12.10 41.13 11.13
CA THR A 169 -10.75 40.91 10.64
C THR A 169 -10.56 41.90 9.52
N THR A 170 -9.74 42.91 9.80
CA THR A 170 -9.57 44.13 9.02
C THR A 170 -8.90 43.89 7.66
N ASP A 171 -8.65 42.62 7.30
CA ASP A 171 -8.06 42.15 6.05
C ASP A 171 -9.02 41.23 5.28
N SER A 172 -10.30 41.57 5.23
CA SER A 172 -11.31 40.92 4.38
C SER A 172 -11.12 41.18 2.87
N SER A 173 -9.87 41.37 2.42
CA SER A 173 -9.52 41.74 1.04
C SER A 173 -8.75 40.66 0.29
N ASP A 174 -8.60 39.46 0.84
CA ASP A 174 -8.10 38.32 0.05
C ASP A 174 -9.26 37.69 -0.73
N HIS A 175 -9.68 38.40 -1.79
CA HIS A 175 -10.69 37.96 -2.77
C HIS A 175 -10.28 36.71 -3.56
N SER A 176 -9.15 36.06 -3.21
CA SER A 176 -8.68 34.82 -3.82
C SER A 176 -9.14 33.56 -3.10
N LEU A 177 -9.69 33.67 -1.89
CA LEU A 177 -10.11 32.51 -1.10
C LEU A 177 -11.59 32.19 -1.38
N GLU A 178 -11.84 31.21 -2.25
CA GLU A 178 -13.16 30.63 -2.49
C GLU A 178 -13.39 29.45 -1.54
N ILE A 179 -14.56 29.40 -0.91
CA ILE A 179 -14.94 28.27 -0.06
C ILE A 179 -15.40 27.11 -0.95
N ASP A 180 -14.94 25.89 -0.66
CA ASP A 180 -15.44 24.69 -1.33
C ASP A 180 -16.93 24.52 -1.02
N GLU A 181 -17.78 24.69 -2.03
CA GLU A 181 -19.24 24.62 -1.89
C GLU A 181 -19.68 23.25 -1.37
N THR A 182 -19.02 22.15 -1.76
CA THR A 182 -19.37 20.79 -1.33
C THR A 182 -19.03 20.55 0.13
N TRP A 183 -17.89 21.08 0.57
CA TRP A 183 -17.50 21.10 1.97
C TRP A 183 -18.47 21.96 2.78
N ALA A 184 -18.81 23.15 2.29
CA ALA A 184 -19.70 24.08 2.99
C ALA A 184 -21.11 23.49 3.16
N GLU A 185 -21.66 22.82 2.14
CA GLU A 185 -22.92 22.09 2.22
C GLU A 185 -22.89 20.99 3.28
N THR A 186 -21.86 20.14 3.23
CA THR A 186 -21.70 19.04 4.19
C THR A 186 -21.55 19.57 5.62
N MET A 187 -20.83 20.69 5.78
CA MET A 187 -20.65 21.33 7.07
C MET A 187 -21.96 21.95 7.57
N CYS A 188 -22.74 22.61 6.70
CA CYS A 188 -24.07 23.11 7.05
C CYS A 188 -24.97 21.98 7.55
N GLU A 189 -25.05 20.85 6.84
CA GLU A 189 -25.84 19.70 7.26
C GLU A 189 -25.40 19.16 8.63
N LYS A 190 -24.08 19.03 8.86
CA LYS A 190 -23.53 18.61 10.15
C LYS A 190 -23.89 19.58 11.27
N LEU A 191 -23.72 20.88 11.04
CA LEU A 191 -24.01 21.92 12.02
C LEU A 191 -25.52 21.98 12.35
N GLN A 192 -26.39 21.79 11.35
CA GLN A 192 -27.84 21.70 11.55
C GLN A 192 -28.29 20.43 12.27
N SER A 193 -27.58 19.32 12.08
CA SER A 193 -27.88 18.05 12.76
C SER A 193 -27.51 18.07 14.24
N ARG A 194 -26.62 18.98 14.65
CA ARG A 194 -26.18 19.18 16.04
C ARG A 194 -26.92 20.37 16.65
N ALA A 195 -27.33 20.25 17.91
CA ALA A 195 -27.98 21.33 18.64
C ALA A 195 -26.92 22.33 19.16
N ILE A 196 -26.31 23.08 18.25
CA ILE A 196 -25.20 23.99 18.53
C ILE A 196 -25.69 25.22 19.30
N LYS A 197 -25.01 25.54 20.40
CA LYS A 197 -25.38 26.65 21.30
C LYS A 197 -24.38 27.79 21.34
N ASN A 198 -23.13 27.54 20.94
CA ASN A 198 -22.06 28.52 21.02
C ASN A 198 -21.04 28.30 19.89
N ILE A 199 -20.19 29.29 19.66
CA ILE A 199 -19.15 29.26 18.63
C ILE A 199 -18.02 28.29 18.94
N SER A 200 -17.75 27.97 20.22
CA SER A 200 -16.81 26.91 20.58
C SER A 200 -17.24 25.56 20.03
N GLU A 201 -18.54 25.24 20.08
CA GLU A 201 -19.10 24.02 19.50
C GLU A 201 -19.04 24.01 17.96
N ILE A 202 -19.11 25.19 17.32
CA ILE A 202 -18.88 25.31 15.88
C ILE A 202 -17.40 25.06 15.56
N LYS A 203 -16.49 25.69 16.31
CA LYS A 203 -15.04 25.47 16.20
C LYS A 203 -14.69 24.00 16.42
N ASP A 204 -15.27 23.36 17.43
CA ASP A 204 -15.10 21.94 17.70
C ASP A 204 -15.65 21.06 16.57
N CYS A 205 -16.76 21.44 15.93
CA CYS A 205 -17.28 20.70 14.77
C CYS A 205 -16.41 20.86 13.51
N VAL A 206 -15.80 22.03 13.33
CA VAL A 206 -14.87 22.30 12.22
C VAL A 206 -13.53 21.59 12.46
N LEU A 207 -13.06 21.58 13.71
CA LEU A 207 -11.84 20.91 14.15
C LEU A 207 -12.02 19.41 14.39
N GLU A 208 -13.26 18.90 14.34
CA GLU A 208 -13.56 17.50 14.58
C GLU A 208 -12.80 16.64 13.57
N THR A 209 -11.83 15.88 14.06
CA THR A 209 -11.05 14.98 13.22
C THR A 209 -12.02 13.95 12.63
N PRO A 210 -12.08 13.80 11.29
CA PRO A 210 -13.03 12.89 10.69
C PRO A 210 -12.82 11.48 11.26
N MET A 211 -13.92 10.82 11.63
CA MET A 211 -13.85 9.47 12.20
C MET A 211 -13.23 8.52 11.18
N GLU A 212 -12.27 7.72 11.64
CA GLU A 212 -11.59 6.74 10.82
C GLU A 212 -12.59 5.78 10.14
N PRO A 213 -12.55 5.61 8.80
CA PRO A 213 -13.41 4.67 8.11
C PRO A 213 -13.17 3.24 8.61
N TYR A 214 -14.26 2.51 8.89
CA TYR A 214 -14.16 1.11 9.31
C TYR A 214 -14.67 0.17 8.22
N GLY A 215 -13.79 -0.73 7.77
CA GLY A 215 -14.08 -1.76 6.77
C GLY A 215 -14.13 -1.26 5.32
N PHE A 216 -14.22 -2.22 4.39
CA PHE A 216 -14.05 -1.96 2.95
C PHE A 216 -15.02 -0.90 2.41
N LYS A 217 -16.31 -0.98 2.73
CA LYS A 217 -17.32 -0.05 2.18
C LYS A 217 -17.07 1.41 2.60
N ALA A 218 -16.67 1.63 3.85
CA ALA A 218 -16.40 2.97 4.36
C ALA A 218 -15.13 3.53 3.72
N TRP A 219 -14.07 2.73 3.64
CA TRP A 219 -12.83 3.12 2.96
C TRP A 219 -13.05 3.37 1.47
N TYR A 220 -13.78 2.51 0.77
CA TYR A 220 -14.09 2.71 -0.64
C TYR A 220 -14.87 4.01 -0.88
N LYS A 221 -15.87 4.30 -0.04
CA LYS A 221 -16.58 5.59 -0.09
C LYS A 221 -15.61 6.75 0.17
N TYR A 222 -14.74 6.63 1.16
CA TYR A 222 -13.73 7.64 1.46
C TYR A 222 -12.82 7.91 0.25
N LEU A 223 -12.26 6.87 -0.38
CA LEU A 223 -11.37 7.03 -1.54
C LEU A 223 -12.07 7.71 -2.72
N ILE A 224 -13.35 7.43 -2.97
CA ILE A 224 -14.06 8.03 -4.11
C ILE A 224 -14.52 9.46 -3.81
N SER A 225 -14.81 9.77 -2.55
CA SER A 225 -15.31 11.09 -2.14
C SER A 225 -14.20 12.08 -1.81
N ASN A 226 -12.93 11.66 -1.68
CA ASN A 226 -11.82 12.52 -1.30
C ASN A 226 -10.70 12.46 -2.36
N VAL A 227 -9.99 13.58 -2.49
CA VAL A 227 -8.81 13.69 -3.35
C VAL A 227 -7.59 13.11 -2.60
N PRO A 228 -6.76 12.27 -3.23
CA PRO A 228 -5.50 11.84 -2.63
C PRO A 228 -4.56 13.03 -2.50
N VAL A 229 -4.28 13.44 -1.26
CA VAL A 229 -3.33 14.49 -0.92
C VAL A 229 -2.47 14.07 0.28
N HIS A 230 -1.28 14.64 0.42
CA HIS A 230 -0.34 14.38 1.51
C HIS A 230 -1.01 14.52 2.89
N THR A 231 -1.84 15.54 3.05
CA THR A 231 -2.59 15.78 4.29
C THR A 231 -3.46 14.59 4.72
N CYS A 232 -3.99 13.79 3.78
CA CYS A 232 -4.75 12.58 4.12
C CYS A 232 -3.90 11.53 4.86
N PHE A 233 -2.60 11.44 4.54
CA PHE A 233 -1.66 10.51 5.17
C PHE A 233 -1.11 11.04 6.50
N VAL A 234 -1.15 12.35 6.71
CA VAL A 234 -0.81 12.95 8.01
C VAL A 234 -1.98 12.85 9.00
N THR A 235 -3.22 12.97 8.52
CA THR A 235 -4.40 13.12 9.38
C THR A 235 -5.26 11.86 9.54
N MET A 236 -5.51 11.12 8.45
CA MET A 236 -6.49 10.04 8.41
C MET A 236 -5.86 8.66 8.19
N ILE A 237 -4.93 8.55 7.25
CA ILE A 237 -4.29 7.30 6.85
C ILE A 237 -2.99 7.14 7.62
N ASN A 238 -3.05 6.43 8.74
CA ASN A 238 -1.88 6.10 9.54
C ASN A 238 -1.11 4.87 9.01
N ASP A 239 0.01 4.57 9.66
CA ASP A 239 0.89 3.43 9.38
C ASP A 239 0.20 2.07 9.35
N ARG A 240 -0.93 1.91 10.05
CA ARG A 240 -1.71 0.65 10.04
C ARG A 240 -2.66 0.61 8.86
N ASN A 241 -3.38 1.70 8.63
CA ASN A 241 -4.47 1.75 7.66
C ASN A 241 -3.97 1.77 6.23
N VAL A 242 -2.76 2.31 5.99
CA VAL A 242 -2.13 2.22 4.67
C VAL A 242 -2.01 0.76 4.19
N TRP A 243 -1.73 -0.18 5.08
CA TRP A 243 -1.67 -1.61 4.74
C TRP A 243 -3.03 -2.24 4.52
N ILE A 244 -4.06 -1.78 5.23
CA ILE A 244 -5.45 -2.18 4.99
C ILE A 244 -5.87 -1.73 3.58
N LEU A 245 -5.52 -0.50 3.19
CA LEU A 245 -5.78 0.01 1.84
C LEU A 245 -5.06 -0.83 0.77
N ILE A 246 -3.78 -1.18 0.98
CA ILE A 246 -3.06 -2.08 0.08
C ILE A 246 -3.79 -3.42 -0.07
N GLN A 247 -4.29 -3.99 1.03
CA GLN A 247 -5.07 -5.23 0.98
C GLN A 247 -6.37 -5.07 0.19
N TYR A 248 -7.05 -3.93 0.27
CA TYR A 248 -8.23 -3.66 -0.55
C TYR A 248 -7.89 -3.51 -2.04
N PHE A 249 -6.76 -2.88 -2.37
CA PHE A 249 -6.24 -2.87 -3.73
C PHE A 249 -5.95 -4.27 -4.25
N GLN A 250 -5.30 -5.09 -3.43
CA GLN A 250 -5.09 -6.50 -3.73
C GLN A 250 -6.44 -7.20 -3.92
N GLN A 251 -7.43 -7.04 -3.05
CA GLN A 251 -8.66 -7.84 -3.05
C GLN A 251 -9.62 -7.52 -4.20
N GLY A 252 -9.60 -6.30 -4.77
CA GLY A 252 -10.49 -6.00 -5.89
C GLY A 252 -10.29 -4.65 -6.58
N LEU A 253 -9.74 -3.63 -5.91
CA LEU A 253 -9.67 -2.29 -6.52
C LEU A 253 -8.71 -2.25 -7.73
N LEU A 254 -7.66 -3.10 -7.76
CA LEU A 254 -6.82 -3.23 -8.96
C LEU A 254 -7.58 -3.73 -10.18
N GLU A 255 -8.53 -4.66 -10.00
CA GLU A 255 -9.37 -5.16 -11.09
C GLU A 255 -10.35 -4.09 -11.57
N GLU A 256 -10.82 -3.20 -10.69
CA GLU A 256 -11.64 -2.05 -11.08
C GLU A 256 -10.85 -1.05 -11.95
N ILE A 257 -9.59 -0.79 -11.61
CA ILE A 257 -8.68 0.01 -12.43
C ILE A 257 -8.48 -0.66 -13.79
N TYR A 258 -8.18 -1.97 -13.80
CA TYR A 258 -7.92 -2.72 -15.04
C TYR A 258 -9.13 -2.74 -15.98
N LYS A 259 -10.33 -2.96 -15.43
CA LYS A 259 -11.61 -2.98 -16.17
C LYS A 259 -12.09 -1.58 -16.57
N ARG A 260 -11.39 -0.52 -16.18
CA ARG A 260 -11.77 0.88 -16.40
C ARG A 260 -13.16 1.18 -15.85
N GLY A 261 -13.38 0.79 -14.59
CA GLY A 261 -14.58 1.14 -13.85
C GLY A 261 -14.78 2.64 -13.74
N LYS A 262 -15.97 3.06 -13.28
CA LYS A 262 -16.36 4.48 -13.16
C LYS A 262 -15.33 5.30 -12.35
N ASN A 263 -14.73 4.70 -11.34
CA ASN A 263 -13.81 5.37 -10.42
C ASN A 263 -12.33 5.01 -10.67
N ALA A 264 -12.01 4.37 -11.80
CA ALA A 264 -10.67 3.85 -12.06
C ALA A 264 -9.57 4.92 -11.97
N SER A 265 -9.83 6.16 -12.44
CA SER A 265 -8.86 7.25 -12.37
C SER A 265 -8.56 7.68 -10.93
N VAL A 266 -9.60 7.80 -10.11
CA VAL A 266 -9.46 8.19 -8.69
C VAL A 266 -8.68 7.11 -7.94
N LEU A 267 -8.99 5.84 -8.19
CA LEU A 267 -8.27 4.71 -7.58
C LEU A 267 -6.82 4.62 -8.04
N GLU A 268 -6.51 4.98 -9.29
CA GLU A 268 -5.14 5.05 -9.81
C GLU A 268 -4.31 6.12 -9.10
N GLU A 269 -4.89 7.31 -8.92
CA GLU A 269 -4.26 8.42 -8.17
C GLU A 269 -4.02 8.02 -6.70
N TRP A 270 -5.01 7.41 -6.04
CA TRP A 270 -4.85 6.88 -4.67
C TRP A 270 -3.76 5.82 -4.57
N LEU A 271 -3.67 4.91 -5.54
CA LEU A 271 -2.64 3.88 -5.52
C LEU A 271 -1.24 4.50 -5.63
N LEU A 272 -1.06 5.50 -6.50
CA LEU A 272 0.22 6.22 -6.60
C LEU A 272 0.58 6.90 -5.27
N GLU A 273 -0.37 7.62 -4.69
CA GLU A 273 -0.14 8.37 -3.45
C GLU A 273 0.16 7.45 -2.26
N ILE A 274 -0.53 6.31 -2.18
CA ILE A 274 -0.23 5.25 -1.21
C ILE A 274 1.22 4.79 -1.38
N MET A 275 1.66 4.48 -2.61
CA MET A 275 3.02 4.00 -2.85
C MET A 275 4.07 5.02 -2.42
N ILE A 276 3.83 6.32 -2.67
CA ILE A 276 4.71 7.43 -2.25
C ILE A 276 4.90 7.42 -0.73
N HIS A 277 3.81 7.28 0.02
CA HIS A 277 3.78 7.36 1.48
C HIS A 277 4.25 6.09 2.21
N LEU A 278 4.48 4.98 1.51
CA LEU A 278 4.95 3.77 2.17
C LEU A 278 6.34 3.96 2.82
N PRO A 279 6.56 3.43 4.03
CA PRO A 279 7.86 3.48 4.67
C PRO A 279 8.88 2.63 3.90
N VAL A 280 10.13 3.10 3.83
CA VAL A 280 11.21 2.39 3.11
C VAL A 280 11.54 1.05 3.79
N ASN A 281 11.53 1.03 5.13
CA ASN A 281 11.82 -0.16 5.91
C ASN A 281 10.50 -0.78 6.39
N ILE A 282 10.20 -1.98 5.90
CA ILE A 282 8.96 -2.70 6.21
C ILE A 282 9.25 -4.07 6.81
N THR A 283 8.27 -4.61 7.53
CA THR A 283 8.34 -5.95 8.10
C THR A 283 8.23 -7.02 7.02
N ALA A 284 8.61 -8.26 7.35
CA ALA A 284 8.45 -9.39 6.44
C ALA A 284 6.97 -9.64 6.06
N GLU A 285 6.04 -9.38 6.98
CA GLU A 285 4.60 -9.47 6.74
C GLU A 285 4.15 -8.49 5.66
N TYR A 286 4.48 -7.20 5.84
CA TYR A 286 4.16 -6.16 4.86
C TYR A 286 4.88 -6.37 3.53
N THR A 287 6.09 -6.91 3.56
CA THR A 287 6.81 -7.33 2.34
C THR A 287 6.03 -8.41 1.59
N SER A 288 5.45 -9.38 2.31
CA SER A 288 4.59 -10.40 1.71
C SER A 288 3.32 -9.80 1.11
N THR A 289 2.69 -8.85 1.81
CA THR A 289 1.51 -8.14 1.29
C THR A 289 1.83 -7.38 -0.01
N LEU A 290 2.94 -6.63 -0.05
CA LEU A 290 3.39 -5.97 -1.28
C LEU A 290 3.71 -6.98 -2.38
N ARG A 291 4.32 -8.12 -2.03
CA ARG A 291 4.62 -9.16 -3.01
C ARG A 291 3.34 -9.68 -3.67
N ASP A 292 2.27 -9.88 -2.91
CA ASP A 292 1.01 -10.35 -3.46
C ASP A 292 0.30 -9.29 -4.31
N LEU A 293 0.40 -8.01 -3.93
CA LEU A 293 0.00 -6.88 -4.79
C LEU A 293 0.79 -6.90 -6.11
N GLY A 294 2.11 -7.04 -6.03
CA GLY A 294 3.01 -7.10 -7.19
C GLY A 294 2.71 -8.27 -8.12
N LYS A 295 2.40 -9.47 -7.59
CA LYS A 295 1.93 -10.60 -8.41
C LYS A 295 0.64 -10.27 -9.15
N LYS A 296 -0.31 -9.59 -8.50
CA LYS A 296 -1.55 -9.16 -9.16
C LYS A 296 -1.27 -8.15 -10.28
N CYS A 297 -0.42 -7.16 -10.03
CA CYS A 297 0.03 -6.24 -11.08
C CYS A 297 0.70 -7.00 -12.25
N GLN A 298 1.55 -7.98 -11.96
CA GLN A 298 2.20 -8.82 -12.97
C GLN A 298 1.18 -9.56 -13.85
N VAL A 299 0.14 -10.16 -13.24
CA VAL A 299 -0.95 -10.84 -13.97
C VAL A 299 -1.73 -9.84 -14.83
N LEU A 300 -2.05 -8.66 -14.31
CA LEU A 300 -2.77 -7.64 -15.07
C LEU A 300 -1.97 -7.12 -16.27
N ILE A 301 -0.65 -6.89 -16.11
CA ILE A 301 0.23 -6.50 -17.21
C ILE A 301 0.24 -7.57 -18.31
N LYS A 302 0.37 -8.86 -17.93
CA LYS A 302 0.31 -9.96 -18.90
C LYS A 302 -1.02 -10.00 -19.65
N ARG A 303 -2.14 -9.88 -18.93
CA ARG A 303 -3.48 -9.81 -19.55
C ARG A 303 -3.61 -8.62 -20.49
N GLN A 304 -3.04 -7.46 -20.15
CA GLN A 304 -3.03 -6.28 -21.04
C GLN A 304 -2.29 -6.56 -22.36
N ILE A 305 -1.15 -7.24 -22.27
CA ILE A 305 -0.32 -7.63 -23.42
C ILE A 305 -1.06 -8.66 -24.29
N GLU A 306 -1.61 -9.71 -23.69
CA GLU A 306 -2.33 -10.78 -24.41
C GLU A 306 -3.60 -10.28 -25.10
N SER A 307 -4.35 -9.41 -24.45
CA SER A 307 -5.58 -8.82 -25.01
C SER A 307 -5.32 -7.70 -26.01
N SER A 308 -4.05 -7.26 -26.19
CA SER A 308 -3.70 -6.05 -26.96
C SER A 308 -4.54 -4.82 -26.54
N SER A 309 -4.97 -4.80 -25.28
CA SER A 309 -5.76 -3.70 -24.74
C SER A 309 -4.93 -2.42 -24.70
N ALA A 310 -5.59 -1.28 -24.92
CA ALA A 310 -4.91 0.00 -24.83
C ALA A 310 -4.34 0.20 -23.41
N LYS A 311 -3.04 0.48 -23.34
CA LYS A 311 -2.35 0.80 -22.08
C LYS A 311 -2.97 2.05 -21.45
N THR A 312 -3.34 1.95 -20.18
CA THR A 312 -3.72 3.14 -19.38
C THR A 312 -2.43 3.88 -19.03
N LEU A 313 -2.34 5.15 -19.43
CA LEU A 313 -1.22 6.02 -19.07
C LEU A 313 -1.44 6.53 -17.64
N LEU A 314 -0.35 6.56 -16.87
CA LEU A 314 -0.34 7.07 -15.51
C LEU A 314 -0.96 8.47 -15.45
N ARG A 315 -1.96 8.62 -14.58
CA ARG A 315 -2.51 9.93 -14.20
C ARG A 315 -1.85 10.42 -12.93
N LEU A 316 -1.59 11.72 -12.88
CA LEU A 316 -1.02 12.37 -11.70
C LEU A 316 -2.15 12.98 -10.86
N PRO A 317 -2.13 12.80 -9.53
CA PRO A 317 -2.92 13.60 -8.61
C PRO A 317 -2.65 15.10 -8.80
N LYS A 318 -3.66 15.93 -8.57
CA LYS A 318 -3.55 17.40 -8.68
C LYS A 318 -2.44 17.98 -7.80
N GLU A 319 -2.25 17.43 -6.60
CA GLU A 319 -1.17 17.86 -5.70
C GLU A 319 0.22 17.73 -6.34
N LEU A 320 0.46 16.67 -7.13
CA LEU A 320 1.74 16.51 -7.83
C LEU A 320 1.90 17.56 -8.94
N GLU A 321 0.81 17.93 -9.62
CA GLU A 321 0.82 18.99 -10.62
C GLU A 321 1.11 20.37 -9.98
N GLU A 322 0.53 20.63 -8.81
CA GLU A 322 0.76 21.86 -8.02
C GLU A 322 2.20 21.97 -7.51
N LEU A 323 2.86 20.84 -7.24
CA LEU A 323 4.28 20.76 -6.87
C LEU A 323 5.25 20.84 -8.07
N ASP A 324 4.76 21.15 -9.28
CA ASP A 324 5.51 21.17 -10.55
C ASP A 324 6.21 19.82 -10.86
N ILE A 325 5.61 18.71 -10.40
CA ILE A 325 6.10 17.36 -10.69
C ILE A 325 5.56 16.92 -12.04
N LYS A 326 6.46 16.80 -13.01
CA LYS A 326 6.11 16.36 -14.36
C LYS A 326 5.92 14.85 -14.42
N ALA A 327 5.00 14.41 -15.26
CA ALA A 327 4.82 12.99 -15.57
C ALA A 327 6.13 12.36 -16.08
N PRO A 328 6.34 11.06 -15.85
CA PRO A 328 7.52 10.36 -16.36
C PRO A 328 7.58 10.49 -17.89
N GLN A 329 8.79 10.71 -18.44
CA GLN A 329 8.99 10.96 -19.86
C GLN A 329 8.53 9.81 -20.75
N GLN A 330 8.55 8.59 -20.21
CA GLN A 330 8.11 7.38 -20.89
C GLN A 330 6.76 6.91 -20.37
N ASN A 331 5.89 6.55 -21.31
CA ASN A 331 4.55 6.03 -21.05
C ASN A 331 4.60 4.82 -20.10
N VAL A 332 4.19 5.03 -18.85
CA VAL A 332 4.09 4.00 -17.82
C VAL A 332 2.63 3.86 -17.39
N SER A 333 2.20 2.63 -17.10
CA SER A 333 0.90 2.41 -16.42
C SER A 333 1.11 2.31 -14.92
N ILE A 334 0.08 2.57 -14.13
CA ILE A 334 0.17 2.39 -12.68
C ILE A 334 0.60 0.96 -12.28
N PHE A 335 0.17 -0.07 -13.01
CA PHE A 335 0.55 -1.45 -12.73
C PHE A 335 2.05 -1.69 -12.93
N GLU A 336 2.63 -1.13 -14.00
CA GLU A 336 4.07 -1.26 -14.28
C GLU A 336 4.90 -0.48 -13.27
N LEU A 337 4.45 0.72 -12.90
CA LEU A 337 5.11 1.54 -11.91
C LEU A 337 5.12 0.85 -10.54
N VAL A 338 3.96 0.38 -10.07
CA VAL A 338 3.82 -0.35 -8.80
C VAL A 338 4.68 -1.62 -8.80
N LEU A 339 4.64 -2.41 -9.87
CA LEU A 339 5.48 -3.60 -9.99
C LEU A 339 6.98 -3.24 -9.95
N SER A 340 7.39 -2.18 -10.64
CA SER A 340 8.76 -1.69 -10.63
C SER A 340 9.20 -1.32 -9.21
N ILE A 341 8.37 -0.54 -8.49
CA ILE A 341 8.64 -0.09 -7.12
C ILE A 341 8.81 -1.30 -6.19
N ILE A 342 7.88 -2.26 -6.23
CA ILE A 342 7.93 -3.47 -5.40
C ILE A 342 9.19 -4.29 -5.70
N ALA A 343 9.55 -4.43 -6.98
CA ALA A 343 10.72 -5.20 -7.37
C ALA A 343 12.06 -4.53 -7.00
N LYS A 344 12.16 -3.20 -7.14
CA LYS A 344 13.41 -2.46 -7.00
C LYS A 344 13.62 -1.89 -5.61
N ILE A 345 12.61 -1.20 -5.06
CA ILE A 345 12.69 -0.53 -3.75
C ILE A 345 12.53 -1.55 -2.62
N TYR A 346 11.55 -2.45 -2.73
CA TYR A 346 11.26 -3.48 -1.71
C TYR A 346 11.95 -4.83 -1.98
N GLY A 347 12.86 -4.88 -2.96
CA GLY A 347 13.75 -6.01 -3.19
C GLY A 347 13.12 -7.28 -3.78
N GLN A 348 11.85 -7.25 -4.22
CA GLN A 348 11.14 -8.41 -4.79
C GLN A 348 11.50 -8.62 -6.28
N ARG A 349 12.80 -8.76 -6.57
CA ARG A 349 13.32 -8.83 -7.95
C ARG A 349 12.86 -10.07 -8.72
N ASP A 350 12.39 -11.10 -8.04
CA ASP A 350 11.81 -12.30 -8.65
C ASP A 350 10.53 -11.99 -9.43
N LEU A 351 9.76 -10.96 -9.04
CA LEU A 351 8.51 -10.60 -9.71
C LEU A 351 8.68 -10.04 -11.12
N ILE A 352 9.89 -9.57 -11.47
CA ILE A 352 10.23 -9.07 -12.80
C ILE A 352 11.03 -10.10 -13.62
N ASP A 353 11.25 -11.31 -13.08
CA ASP A 353 11.76 -12.41 -13.89
C ASP A 353 10.63 -13.00 -14.74
N TRP A 354 10.43 -12.36 -15.87
CA TRP A 354 9.46 -12.78 -16.87
C TRP A 354 9.79 -14.16 -17.47
N LYS A 355 11.05 -14.64 -17.39
CA LYS A 355 11.47 -15.92 -17.99
C LYS A 355 11.01 -17.13 -17.19
N SER A 356 10.91 -17.04 -15.87
CA SER A 356 10.43 -18.13 -15.01
C SER A 356 8.91 -18.31 -15.04
N THR A 357 8.19 -17.32 -15.55
CA THR A 357 6.73 -17.20 -15.38
C THR A 357 5.94 -17.39 -16.70
N LEU A 358 6.62 -17.86 -17.76
CA LEU A 358 6.08 -18.16 -19.09
C LEU A 358 6.12 -19.67 -19.42
N ILE A 359 6.25 -20.52 -18.40
CA ILE A 359 6.27 -21.99 -18.53
C ILE A 359 4.90 -22.56 -18.16
#